data_AF-A0A2V2DWG2-F1
#
_entry.id   AF-A0A2V2DWG2-F1
#
_cell.length_a   1.000
_cell.length_b   1.000
_cell.length_c   1.000
_cell.angle_alpha   90.00
_cell.angle_beta   90.00
_cell.angle_gamma   90.00
#
_symmetry.space_group_name_H-M   'P 1'
#
loop_
_entity.id
_entity.type
_entity.pdbx_description
1 polymer ?
#
loop_
_entity_poly.entity_id
_entity_poly.type
_entity_poly.pdbx_seq_one_letter_code
_entity_poly.pdbx_strand_id
1 'polypeptide(L)' 'MNINTNNLVSITEANQNFSKVARLVDESGAAIILKNNVPRYLILEFSRAEKELLAADEDVLMISKRLIEKK' A
#
# COMPACT_ATOMS: atom_id res chain seq x y z
N MET A 1 -4.71 -1.53 7.69
CA MET A 1 -5.16 -0.82 6.47
C MET A 1 -6.63 -1.09 6.25
N ASN A 2 -7.46 -0.06 6.15
CA ASN A 2 -8.84 -0.21 5.68
C ASN A 2 -8.77 -0.30 4.15
N ILE A 3 -8.83 -1.50 3.60
CA ILE A 3 -8.72 -1.70 2.15
C ILE A 3 -9.99 -1.18 1.50
N ASN A 4 -9.87 -0.06 0.79
CA ASN A 4 -10.96 0.50 0.01
C ASN A 4 -11.23 -0.45 -1.18
N THR A 5 -12.35 -1.17 -1.13
CA THR A 5 -12.74 -2.15 -2.16
C THR A 5 -13.05 -1.53 -3.52
N ASN A 6 -13.12 -0.20 -3.59
CA ASN A 6 -13.39 0.56 -4.81
C ASN A 6 -12.21 0.54 -5.81
N ASN A 7 -11.02 0.11 -5.39
CA ASN A 7 -9.80 0.17 -6.21
C ASN A 7 -9.35 -1.22 -6.73
N LEU A 8 -10.30 -2.14 -6.87
CA LEU A 8 -10.05 -3.48 -7.41
C LEU A 8 -10.03 -3.43 -8.94
N VAL A 9 -8.90 -3.77 -9.53
CA VAL A 9 -8.67 -3.74 -10.98
C VAL A 9 -8.25 -5.13 -11.43
N SER A 10 -8.81 -5.63 -12.54
CA SER A 10 -8.33 -6.91 -13.10
C SER A 10 -6.93 -6.75 -13.71
N ILE A 11 -6.14 -7.81 -13.72
CA ILE A 11 -4.82 -7.81 -14.37
C ILE A 11 -4.91 -7.41 -15.86
N THR A 12 -5.99 -7.76 -16.53
CA THR A 12 -6.23 -7.39 -17.92
C THR A 12 -6.43 -5.88 -18.09
N GLU A 13 -7.29 -5.27 -17.26
CA GLU A 13 -7.51 -3.80 -17.28
C GLU A 13 -6.22 -3.06 -16.94
N ALA A 14 -5.46 -3.54 -15.96
CA ALA A 14 -4.20 -2.90 -15.59
C ALA A 14 -3.14 -2.94 -16.69
N ASN A 15 -3.05 -4.05 -17.43
CA ASN A 15 -2.13 -4.18 -18.55
C ASN A 15 -2.54 -3.31 -19.75
N GLN A 16 -3.84 -3.15 -19.98
CA GLN A 16 -4.37 -2.39 -21.12
C GLN A 16 -4.46 -0.88 -20.85
N ASN A 17 -4.75 -0.51 -19.60
CA ASN A 17 -5.08 0.86 -19.20
C ASN A 17 -4.21 1.34 -18.02
N PHE A 18 -2.91 1.03 -18.05
CA PHE A 18 -2.01 1.31 -16.91
C PHE A 18 -2.04 2.78 -16.47
N SER A 19 -2.00 3.74 -17.41
CA SER A 19 -2.04 5.17 -17.08
C SER A 19 -3.32 5.59 -16.34
N LYS A 20 -4.44 4.93 -16.62
CA LYS A 20 -5.72 5.15 -15.91
C LYS A 20 -5.66 4.57 -14.50
N VAL A 21 -5.04 3.41 -14.33
CA VAL A 21 -4.80 2.79 -13.01
C VAL A 21 -3.84 3.65 -12.17
N ALA A 22 -2.81 4.24 -12.78
CA ALA A 22 -1.91 5.16 -12.08
C ALA A 22 -2.67 6.39 -11.53
N ARG A 23 -3.54 7.01 -12.34
CA ARG A 23 -4.40 8.11 -11.86
C ARG A 23 -5.32 7.68 -10.72
N LEU A 24 -5.88 6.47 -10.78
CA LEU A 24 -6.66 5.91 -9.68
C LEU A 24 -5.82 5.83 -8.39
N VAL A 25 -4.55 5.43 -8.49
CA VAL A 25 -3.61 5.42 -7.36
C VAL A 25 -3.34 6.83 -6.85
N ASP A 26 -3.17 7.82 -7.73
CA ASP A 26 -2.97 9.23 -7.33
C ASP A 26 -4.17 9.76 -6.52
N GLU A 27 -5.39 9.39 -6.91
CA GLU A 27 -6.63 9.85 -6.25
C GLU A 27 -6.94 9.09 -4.95
N SER A 28 -6.72 7.78 -4.95
CA SER A 28 -7.22 6.89 -3.89
C SER A 28 -6.11 6.32 -2.99
N GLY A 29 -4.85 6.57 -3.34
CA GLY A 29 -3.64 6.18 -2.63
C GLY A 29 -3.10 4.80 -2.96
N ALA A 30 -3.94 3.87 -3.45
CA ALA A 30 -3.51 2.52 -3.82
C ALA A 30 -4.53 1.82 -4.72
N ALA A 31 -4.07 0.89 -5.56
CA ALA A 31 -4.92 0.02 -6.38
C ALA A 31 -4.53 -1.45 -6.19
N ILE A 32 -5.53 -2.32 -6.09
CA ILE A 32 -5.34 -3.77 -5.94
C ILE A 32 -5.61 -4.45 -7.26
N ILE A 33 -4.66 -5.25 -7.72
CA ILE A 33 -4.76 -5.99 -8.97
C ILE A 33 -5.21 -7.42 -8.67
N LEU A 34 -6.31 -7.82 -9.29
CA LEU A 34 -6.88 -9.15 -9.24
C LEU A 34 -6.34 -10.01 -10.40
N LYS A 35 -5.91 -11.24 -10.09
CA LYS A 35 -5.65 -12.30 -11.09
C LYS A 35 -6.59 -13.46 -10.81
N ASN A 36 -7.44 -13.81 -11.78
CA ASN A 36 -8.49 -14.82 -11.61
C ASN A 36 -9.41 -14.53 -10.41
N ASN A 37 -9.85 -13.27 -10.27
CA ASN A 37 -10.66 -12.76 -9.15
C ASN A 37 -10.03 -12.87 -7.75
N VAL A 38 -8.73 -13.17 -7.66
CA VAL A 38 -7.98 -13.21 -6.40
C VAL A 38 -7.02 -12.02 -6.36
N PRO A 39 -7.02 -11.19 -5.29
CA PRO A 39 -6.01 -10.16 -5.09
C PRO A 39 -4.61 -10.74 -5.13
N ARG A 40 -3.75 -10.23 -6.02
CA ARG A 40 -2.37 -10.71 -6.17
C ARG A 40 -1.31 -9.63 -6.17
N TYR A 41 -1.65 -8.42 -6.61
CA TYR A 41 -0.67 -7.33 -6.65
C TYR A 41 -1.28 -6.06 -6.07
N LEU A 42 -0.40 -5.15 -5.62
CA LEU A 42 -0.74 -3.86 -5.08
C LEU A 42 0.10 -2.81 -5.81
N ILE A 43 -0.53 -1.72 -6.22
CA ILE A 43 0.14 -0.53 -6.74
C ILE A 43 -0.12 0.58 -5.75
N LEU A 44 0.93 1.29 -5.37
CA LEU A 44 0.92 2.37 -4.40
C LEU A 44 1.93 3.43 -4.83
N GLU A 45 1.70 4.67 -4.39
CA GLU A 45 2.66 5.75 -4.59
C GLU A 45 3.95 5.46 -3.83
N PHE A 46 5.10 5.67 -4.49
CA PHE A 46 6.41 5.37 -3.90
C PHE A 46 6.67 6.15 -2.61
N SER A 47 6.35 7.45 -2.57
CA SER A 47 6.58 8.29 -1.39
C SER A 47 5.78 7.82 -0.17
N ARG A 48 4.60 7.25 -0.41
CA ARG A 48 3.73 6.69 0.61
C ARG A 48 4.22 5.33 1.09
N ALA A 49 4.71 4.49 0.16
CA ALA A 49 5.37 3.23 0.49
C ALA A 49 6.56 3.46 1.45
N GLU A 50 7.41 4.43 1.14
CA GLU A 50 8.56 4.77 2.00
C GLU A 50 8.13 5.25 3.37
N LYS A 51 7.14 6.15 3.46
CA LYS A 51 6.64 6.64 4.75
C LYS A 51 6.08 5.53 5.62
N GLU A 52 5.31 4.60 5.06
CA GLU A 52 4.74 3.50 5.83
C GLU A 52 5.81 2.50 6.30
N LEU A 53 6.82 2.24 5.48
CA LEU A 53 7.97 1.40 5.87
C LEU A 53 8.80 2.06 6.98
N LEU A 54 9.11 3.35 6.84
CA LEU A 54 9.90 4.10 7.83
C LEU A 54 9.17 4.27 9.16
N ALA A 55 7.87 4.52 9.14
CA ALA A 55 7.07 4.65 10.36
C ALA A 55 7.06 3.35 11.19
N ALA A 56 7.03 2.19 10.53
CA ALA A 56 7.08 0.89 11.22
C ALA A 56 8.39 0.69 11.99
N ASP A 57 9.53 1.12 11.43
CA ASP A 57 10.84 1.02 12.08
C ASP A 57 10.97 1.98 13.27
N GLU A 58 10.46 3.21 13.14
CA GLU A 58 10.45 4.20 14.23
C GLU A 58 9.63 3.72 15.43
N ASP A 59 8.47 3.11 15.20
CA ASP A 59 7.61 2.56 16.26
C ASP A 59 8.32 1.44 17.05
N VAL A 60 9.02 0.52 16.37
CA VAL A 60 9.79 -0.55 17.03
C VAL A 60 10.90 0.04 17.90
N LEU A 61 11.60 1.05 17.38
CA LEU A 61 12.68 1.72 18.12
C LEU A 61 12.15 2.44 19.38
N MET A 62 10.99 3.09 19.25
CA MET A 62 10.34 3.80 20.35
C MET A 62 9.88 2.84 21.45
N ILE A 63 9.27 1.71 21.08
CA ILE A 63 8.88 0.65 22.02
C ILE A 63 10.12 0.10 22.73
N SER A 64 11.21 -0.13 21.99
CA SER A 64 12.46 -0.68 22.55
C SER A 64 13.07 0.27 23.58
N LYS A 65 13.12 1.58 23.29
CA LYS A 65 13.60 2.60 24.25
C LYS A 65 12.76 2.61 25.52
N ARG A 66 11.42 2.62 25.41
CA ARG A 66 10.52 2.61 26.58
C ARG A 66 10.68 1.35 27.45
N LEU A 67 10.97 0.20 26.85
CA LEU A 67 11.20 -1.05 27.58
C LEU A 67 12.54 -1.04 28.34
N ILE A 68 13.59 -0.46 27.75
CA ILE A 68 14.90 -0.30 28.38
C ILE A 68 14.82 0.70 29.54
N GLU A 69 14.11 1.82 29.38
CA GLU A 69 13.94 2.85 30.42
C GLU A 69 13.08 2.39 31.62
N LYS A 70 12.23 1.37 31.42
CA LYS A 70 11.42 0.77 32.49
C LYS A 70 12.16 -0.27 33.33
N LYS A 71 13.40 -0.58 32.99
CA LYS A 71 14.24 -1.58 33.67
C LYS A 71 15.26 -0.88 34.56
#